data_AF-A0A319E0B0-F1
#
_entry.id   AF-A0A319E0B0-F1
#
_cell.length_a   1.000
_cell.length_b   1.000
_cell.length_c   1.000
_cell.angle_alpha   90.00
_cell.angle_beta   90.00
_cell.angle_gamma   90.00
#
_symmetry.space_group_name_H-M   'P 1'
#
loop_
_entity.id
_entity.type
_entity.pdbx_description
1 polymer ?
#
loop_
_entity_poly.entity_id
_entity_poly.type
_entity_poly.pdbx_seq_one_letter_code
_entity_poly.pdbx_strand_id
1 'polypeptide(L)'
;MDARGINLSTVSVTAPGVAFLRHDAPAAGLPSMEFMGGLSVAESVAQRAGYYFETASATSAVQLAALKSFLGTGRILAGTDYPSVPSNQIAATLPTIQTNGGFNTSEMGGIHAENALRLFPRVATVLGVF
;
A
#
# COMPACT_ATOMS: atom_id res chain seq x y z
N MET A 1 -12.58 7.64 11.33
CA MET A 1 -11.32 8.30 11.70
C MET A 1 -11.24 8.28 13.22
N ASP A 2 -10.15 7.80 13.81
CA ASP A 2 -10.02 7.64 15.27
C ASP A 2 -9.65 8.97 15.98
N ALA A 3 -9.53 8.94 17.32
CA ALA A 3 -9.14 10.10 18.13
C ALA A 3 -7.74 10.65 17.78
N ARG A 4 -6.92 9.89 17.03
CA ARG A 4 -5.61 10.33 16.55
C ARG A 4 -5.68 10.94 15.15
N GLY A 5 -6.82 10.82 14.47
CA GLY A 5 -7.05 11.34 13.14
C GLY A 5 -6.60 10.39 12.04
N ILE A 6 -6.57 9.08 12.30
CA ILE A 6 -6.24 8.07 11.32
C ILE A 6 -7.54 7.51 10.73
N ASN A 7 -7.65 7.46 9.39
CA ASN A 7 -8.74 6.75 8.74
C ASN A 7 -8.51 5.23 8.94
N LEU A 8 -9.49 4.51 9.50
CA LEU A 8 -9.34 3.13 10.01
C LEU A 8 -9.23 2.06 8.90
N SER A 9 -8.82 2.42 7.69
CA SER A 9 -8.46 1.47 6.64
C SER A 9 -7.03 0.97 6.84
N THR A 10 -6.85 -0.35 6.96
CA THR A 10 -5.55 -1.00 7.19
C THR A 10 -4.51 -0.60 6.14
N VAL A 11 -3.32 -0.26 6.61
CA VAL A 11 -2.12 0.05 5.80
C VAL A 11 -1.23 -1.18 5.80
N SER A 12 -1.00 -1.78 4.63
CA SER A 12 -0.03 -2.88 4.48
C SER A 12 1.27 -2.33 3.89
N VAL A 13 2.32 -2.27 4.71
CA VAL A 13 3.69 -1.92 4.31
C VAL A 13 4.39 -3.22 3.90
N THR A 14 4.83 -3.32 2.65
CA THR A 14 5.38 -4.55 2.08
C THR A 14 6.86 -4.70 2.45
N ALA A 15 7.10 -4.95 3.74
CA ALA A 15 8.18 -5.81 4.20
C ALA A 15 7.53 -7.04 4.86
N PRO A 16 8.15 -8.23 4.87
CA PRO A 16 7.69 -9.32 5.72
C PRO A 16 7.77 -8.86 7.19
N GLY A 17 6.68 -8.32 7.76
CA GLY A 17 6.56 -8.13 9.21
C GLY A 17 6.01 -6.82 9.78
N VAL A 18 5.35 -5.91 9.06
CA VAL A 18 4.78 -4.70 9.70
C VAL A 18 3.26 -4.78 9.83
N ALA A 19 2.77 -4.87 11.08
CA ALA A 19 1.37 -4.84 11.45
C ALA A 19 0.98 -3.46 12.02
N PHE A 20 -0.04 -2.79 11.46
CA PHE A 20 -0.68 -1.65 12.11
C PHE A 20 -2.22 -1.60 11.93
N LEU A 21 -2.87 -1.25 13.05
CA LEU A 21 -4.24 -0.70 13.25
C LEU A 21 -5.47 -1.54 12.90
N ARG A 22 -5.40 -2.87 13.03
CA ARG A 22 -6.47 -3.66 13.66
C ARG A 22 -5.83 -4.81 14.42
N HIS A 23 -6.43 -5.16 15.55
CA HIS A 23 -5.85 -6.05 16.53
C HIS A 23 -5.66 -7.50 16.04
N ASP A 24 -6.14 -7.92 14.87
CA ASP A 24 -6.32 -9.35 14.59
C ASP A 24 -6.04 -9.85 13.14
N ALA A 25 -5.19 -9.18 12.33
CA ALA A 25 -4.93 -9.66 10.95
C ALA A 25 -3.43 -9.81 10.60
N PRO A 26 -2.88 -11.04 10.53
CA PRO A 26 -1.51 -11.27 10.05
C PRO A 26 -1.36 -11.01 8.53
N ALA A 27 -0.12 -10.79 8.07
CA ALA A 27 0.20 -10.45 6.67
C ALA A 27 -0.25 -11.53 5.67
N ALA A 28 -0.79 -11.10 4.53
CA ALA A 28 -1.57 -11.81 3.51
C ALA A 28 -1.30 -13.32 3.19
N GLY A 29 -0.11 -13.89 3.34
CA GLY A 29 0.06 -15.34 3.13
C GLY A 29 -0.35 -16.19 4.34
N LEU A 30 -0.27 -15.58 5.52
CA LEU A 30 -0.27 -16.25 6.81
C LEU A 30 -1.69 -16.55 7.34
N PRO A 31 -2.73 -15.70 7.18
CA PRO A 31 -4.05 -15.98 7.73
C PRO A 31 -4.72 -17.24 7.17
N SER A 32 -4.36 -17.64 5.94
CA SER A 32 -4.86 -18.86 5.31
C SER A 32 -4.11 -20.12 5.74
N MET A 33 -3.01 -19.98 6.48
CA MET A 33 -2.38 -21.11 7.15
C MET A 33 -3.23 -21.49 8.36
N GLU A 34 -3.49 -22.79 8.51
CA GLU A 34 -4.41 -23.32 9.53
C GLU A 34 -4.01 -22.92 10.96
N PHE A 35 -2.69 -22.81 11.25
CA PHE A 35 -2.19 -22.41 12.57
C PHE A 35 -2.23 -20.87 12.82
N MET A 36 -2.49 -20.04 11.81
CA MET A 36 -2.41 -18.57 11.89
C MET A 36 -3.74 -17.86 11.59
N GLY A 37 -4.85 -18.60 11.57
CA GLY A 37 -6.20 -18.03 11.45
C GLY A 37 -7.18 -18.92 10.66
N GLY A 38 -6.66 -19.78 9.78
CA GLY A 38 -7.48 -20.71 8.99
C GLY A 38 -8.52 -20.05 8.08
N LEU A 39 -8.35 -18.77 7.73
CA LEU A 39 -9.29 -18.07 6.85
C LEU A 39 -9.28 -18.73 5.47
N SER A 40 -10.45 -18.84 4.84
CA SER A 40 -10.48 -19.27 3.45
C SER A 40 -9.73 -18.28 2.58
N VAL A 41 -9.19 -18.76 1.45
CA VAL A 41 -8.55 -17.91 0.45
C VAL A 41 -9.50 -16.79 0.00
N ALA A 42 -10.78 -17.10 -0.16
CA ALA A 42 -11.79 -16.12 -0.58
C ALA A 42 -11.98 -14.99 0.45
N GLU A 43 -12.12 -15.33 1.73
CA GLU A 43 -12.23 -14.33 2.81
C GLU A 43 -10.96 -13.49 2.91
N SER A 44 -9.80 -14.14 2.79
CA SER A 44 -8.51 -13.49 2.86
C SER A 44 -8.30 -12.49 1.72
N VAL A 45 -8.76 -12.80 0.52
CA VAL A 45 -8.77 -11.88 -0.63
C VAL A 45 -9.79 -10.76 -0.43
N ALA A 46 -11.00 -11.08 0.03
CA ALA A 46 -12.06 -10.09 0.24
C ALA A 46 -11.65 -9.01 1.26
N GLN A 47 -10.99 -9.40 2.35
CA GLN A 47 -10.48 -8.44 3.35
C GLN A 47 -9.45 -7.47 2.76
N ARG A 48 -8.60 -7.94 1.83
CA ARG A 48 -7.53 -7.13 1.22
C ARG A 48 -8.03 -6.05 0.28
N ALA A 49 -9.21 -6.23 -0.31
CA ALA A 49 -9.80 -5.20 -1.18
C ALA A 49 -10.05 -3.87 -0.43
N GLY A 50 -10.13 -3.90 0.91
CA GLY A 50 -10.26 -2.71 1.74
C GLY A 50 -8.94 -1.99 2.07
N TYR A 51 -7.79 -2.59 1.73
CA TYR A 51 -6.48 -2.13 2.21
C TYR A 51 -5.78 -1.21 1.21
N TYR A 52 -4.79 -0.47 1.72
CA TYR A 52 -3.82 0.22 0.88
C TYR A 52 -2.56 -0.63 0.73
N PHE A 53 -1.99 -0.61 -0.46
CA PHE A 53 -0.78 -1.35 -0.83
C PHE A 53 0.26 -0.38 -1.35
N GLU A 54 1.51 -0.59 -0.94
CA GLU A 54 2.63 0.24 -1.36
C GLU A 54 3.55 -0.47 -2.35
N THR A 55 4.46 0.28 -2.97
CA THR A 55 5.27 -0.20 -4.10
C THR A 55 6.66 -0.70 -3.72
N ALA A 56 7.03 -0.74 -2.43
CA ALA A 56 8.32 -1.30 -2.03
C ALA A 56 8.44 -2.74 -2.56
N SER A 57 9.50 -2.97 -3.33
CA SER A 57 9.76 -4.26 -4.02
C SER A 57 8.69 -4.71 -5.03
N ALA A 58 7.64 -3.92 -5.30
CA ALA A 58 6.60 -4.19 -6.29
C ALA A 58 6.78 -3.30 -7.53
N THR A 59 7.87 -3.52 -8.27
CA THR A 59 8.28 -2.66 -9.39
C THR A 59 8.09 -3.29 -10.77
N SER A 60 7.77 -4.59 -10.85
CA SER A 60 7.55 -5.27 -12.14
C SER A 60 6.17 -4.96 -12.74
N ALA A 61 6.07 -5.04 -14.07
CA ALA A 61 4.81 -4.80 -14.78
C ALA A 61 3.68 -5.76 -14.33
N VAL A 62 4.02 -7.02 -14.03
CA VAL A 62 3.04 -8.02 -13.56
C VAL A 62 2.48 -7.66 -12.19
N GLN A 63 3.34 -7.27 -11.24
CA GLN A 63 2.91 -6.87 -9.90
C GLN A 63 2.03 -5.61 -9.94
N LEU A 64 2.45 -4.60 -10.72
CA LEU A 64 1.74 -3.34 -10.81
C LEU A 64 0.40 -3.47 -11.56
N ALA A 65 0.34 -4.29 -12.61
CA ALA A 65 -0.91 -4.61 -13.29
C ALA A 65 -1.90 -5.34 -12.36
N ALA A 66 -1.40 -6.29 -11.55
CA ALA A 66 -2.22 -6.98 -10.56
C ALA A 66 -2.76 -6.01 -9.50
N LEU A 67 -1.92 -5.11 -8.96
CA LEU A 67 -2.36 -4.07 -8.02
C LEU A 67 -3.42 -3.15 -8.62
N LYS A 68 -3.15 -2.63 -9.83
CA LYS A 68 -4.07 -1.71 -10.53
C LYS A 68 -5.43 -2.38 -10.81
N SER A 69 -5.43 -3.65 -11.22
CA SER A 69 -6.64 -4.43 -11.48
C SER A 69 -7.42 -4.73 -10.19
N PHE A 70 -6.72 -5.09 -9.11
CA PHE A 70 -7.36 -5.51 -7.86
C PHE A 70 -7.90 -4.35 -7.01
N LEU A 71 -7.22 -3.21 -7.00
CA LEU A 71 -7.50 -2.10 -6.06
C LEU A 71 -7.95 -0.81 -6.75
N GLY A 72 -7.78 -0.71 -8.06
CA GLY A 72 -7.70 0.58 -8.74
C GLY A 72 -6.46 1.38 -8.30
N THR A 73 -6.37 2.64 -8.73
CA THR A 73 -5.20 3.49 -8.44
C THR A 73 -5.31 4.25 -7.12
N GLY A 74 -6.52 4.41 -6.56
CA GLY A 74 -6.77 5.21 -5.35
C GLY A 74 -6.28 4.60 -4.04
N ARG A 75 -5.76 3.36 -4.08
CA ARG A 75 -5.27 2.60 -2.91
C ARG A 75 -3.82 2.12 -3.06
N ILE A 76 -3.13 2.60 -4.09
CA ILE A 76 -1.70 2.34 -4.30
C ILE A 76 -0.91 3.51 -3.71
N LEU A 77 0.13 3.21 -2.93
CA LEU A 77 1.00 4.17 -2.27
C LEU A 77 2.44 4.02 -2.78
N ALA A 78 3.20 5.10 -2.81
CA ALA A 78 4.64 5.01 -2.98
C ALA A 78 5.29 4.45 -1.71
N GLY A 79 6.24 3.54 -1.89
CA GLY A 79 7.16 3.14 -0.83
C GLY A 79 8.41 2.46 -1.38
N THR A 80 9.44 2.38 -0.52
CA THR A 80 10.83 2.22 -0.96
C THR A 80 11.67 1.27 -0.11
N ASP A 81 11.18 0.83 1.06
CA ASP A 81 11.96 0.12 2.08
C ASP A 81 13.22 0.85 2.57
N TYR A 82 13.30 2.18 2.45
CA TYR A 82 14.40 2.94 3.08
C TYR A 82 14.35 2.83 4.63
N PRO A 83 15.48 2.63 5.34
CA PRO A 83 16.87 2.58 4.85
C PRO A 83 17.39 1.18 4.47
N SER A 84 16.56 0.14 4.57
CA SER A 84 16.93 -1.24 4.23
C SER A 84 17.32 -1.39 2.76
N VAL A 85 16.66 -0.65 1.86
CA VAL A 85 17.06 -0.51 0.46
C VAL A 85 17.93 0.75 0.29
N PRO A 86 19.13 0.65 -0.29
CA PRO A 86 20.01 1.79 -0.52
C PRO A 86 19.42 2.84 -1.48
N SER A 87 19.70 4.13 -1.23
CA SER A 87 19.15 5.26 -2.00
C SER A 87 19.42 5.20 -3.51
N ASN A 88 20.58 4.67 -3.92
CA ASN A 88 20.91 4.51 -5.35
C ASN A 88 20.00 3.48 -6.03
N GLN A 89 19.62 2.42 -5.33
CA GLN A 89 18.67 1.43 -5.84
C GLN A 89 17.25 2.02 -5.89
N ILE A 90 16.84 2.76 -4.86
CA ILE A 90 15.55 3.47 -4.83
C ILE A 90 15.44 4.45 -6.02
N ALA A 91 16.48 5.25 -6.25
CA ALA A 91 16.49 6.22 -7.35
C ALA A 91 16.40 5.56 -8.74
N ALA A 92 16.98 4.36 -8.88
CA ALA A 92 16.90 3.59 -10.11
C ALA A 92 15.52 2.95 -10.35
N THR A 93 14.81 2.56 -9.28
CA THR A 93 13.56 1.79 -9.39
C THR A 93 12.30 2.67 -9.40
N LEU A 94 12.28 3.78 -8.66
CA LEU A 94 11.09 4.65 -8.56
C LEU A 94 10.53 5.10 -9.92
N PRO A 95 11.34 5.57 -10.90
CA PRO A 95 10.83 5.99 -12.21
C PRO A 95 10.19 4.84 -12.99
N THR A 96 10.62 3.61 -12.74
CA THR A 96 10.11 2.42 -13.46
C THR A 96 8.67 2.09 -13.08
N ILE A 97 8.19 2.52 -11.90
CA ILE A 97 6.82 2.26 -11.44
C ILE A 97 5.79 2.84 -12.40
N GLN A 98 6.00 4.08 -12.85
CA GLN A 98 5.08 4.74 -13.79
C GLN A 98 5.00 3.96 -15.11
N THR A 99 6.16 3.66 -15.71
CA THR A 99 6.25 2.96 -17.00
C THR A 99 5.72 1.53 -16.91
N ASN A 100 6.15 0.76 -15.91
CA ASN A 100 5.78 -0.64 -15.76
C ASN A 100 4.31 -0.81 -15.35
N GLY A 101 3.77 0.13 -14.57
CA GLY A 101 2.36 0.12 -14.14
C GLY A 101 1.39 0.74 -15.14
N GLY A 102 1.89 1.33 -16.23
CA GLY A 102 1.06 2.05 -17.20
C GLY A 102 0.25 3.15 -16.52
N PHE A 103 0.86 3.87 -15.57
CA PHE A 103 0.20 4.95 -14.84
C PHE A 103 0.34 6.26 -15.60
N ASN A 104 -0.76 7.01 -15.71
CA ASN A 104 -0.72 8.37 -16.20
C ASN A 104 -0.23 9.35 -15.11
N THR A 105 0.04 10.60 -15.48
CA THR A 105 0.58 11.62 -14.56
C THR A 105 -0.34 11.89 -13.36
N SER A 106 -1.66 11.87 -13.55
CA SER A 106 -2.62 12.07 -12.46
C SER A 106 -2.63 10.89 -11.49
N GLU A 107 -2.59 9.66 -12.02
CA GLU A 107 -2.48 8.45 -11.20
C GLU A 107 -1.18 8.45 -10.38
N MET A 108 -0.07 8.90 -10.97
CA MET A 108 1.20 9.04 -10.25
C MET A 108 1.17 10.13 -9.18
N GLY A 109 0.46 11.23 -9.38
CA GLY A 109 0.21 12.23 -8.31
C GLY A 109 -0.50 11.59 -7.11
N GLY A 110 -1.50 10.76 -7.40
CA GLY A 110 -2.18 9.90 -6.44
C GLY A 110 -1.23 9.02 -5.64
N ILE A 111 -0.42 8.23 -6.35
CA ILE A 111 0.51 7.25 -5.78
C ILE A 111 1.61 7.93 -4.95
N HIS A 112 2.16 9.05 -5.43
CA HIS A 112 3.24 9.76 -4.74
C HIS A 112 2.81 10.37 -3.41
N ALA A 113 1.58 10.90 -3.31
CA ALA A 113 1.17 11.63 -2.12
C ALA A 113 -0.33 11.60 -1.81
N GLU A 114 -1.20 11.85 -2.80
CA GLU A 114 -2.61 12.15 -2.50
C GLU A 114 -3.34 10.98 -1.84
N ASN A 115 -3.05 9.74 -2.27
CA ASN A 115 -3.63 8.54 -1.68
C ASN A 115 -3.22 8.36 -0.21
N ALA A 116 -1.96 8.69 0.13
CA ALA A 116 -1.49 8.65 1.51
C ALA A 116 -2.15 9.74 2.35
N LEU A 117 -2.34 10.94 1.81
CA LEU A 117 -2.94 12.05 2.54
C LEU A 117 -4.42 11.79 2.90
N ARG A 118 -5.14 10.98 2.12
CA ARG A 118 -6.50 10.50 2.46
C ARG A 118 -6.53 9.62 3.72
N LEU A 119 -5.43 8.94 4.04
CA LEU A 119 -5.27 8.13 5.26
C LEU A 119 -4.96 9.00 6.48
N PHE A 120 -4.30 10.14 6.26
CA PHE A 120 -3.85 11.06 7.30
C PHE A 120 -4.45 12.47 7.12
N PRO A 121 -5.77 12.66 7.29
CA PRO A 121 -6.41 13.95 6.99
C PRO A 121 -5.84 15.12 7.81
N ARG A 122 -5.35 14.86 9.02
CA ARG A 122 -4.68 15.89 9.83
C ARG A 122 -3.36 16.36 9.22
N VAL A 123 -2.58 15.45 8.62
CA VAL A 123 -1.35 15.80 7.91
C VAL A 123 -1.70 16.64 6.68
N ALA A 124 -2.73 16.23 5.95
CA ALA A 124 -3.31 16.98 4.85
C ALA A 124 -3.68 18.43 5.25
N THR A 125 -4.37 18.60 6.38
CA THR A 125 -4.72 19.92 6.91
C THR A 125 -3.49 20.76 7.25
N VAL A 126 -2.49 20.17 7.93
CA VAL A 126 -1.25 20.89 8.30
C VAL A 126 -0.47 21.32 7.06
N LEU A 127 -0.48 20.51 6.00
CA LEU A 127 0.17 20.82 4.73
C LEU A 127 -0.65 21.77 3.83
N GLY A 128 -1.90 22.08 4.18
CA GLY A 128 -2.76 22.99 3.42
C GLY A 128 -3.19 22.45 2.05
N VAL A 129 -3.27 21.12 1.90
CA VAL A 129 -3.52 20.45 0.61
C VAL A 129 -4.92 19.84 0.47
N PHE A 130 -5.85 20.17 1.38
CA PHE A 130 -7.27 19.82 1.32
C PHE A 130 -8.13 20.89 2.00
#